data_AF-A0A5Y8VUA8-F1
#
_entry.id   AF-A0A5Y8VUA8-F1
#
_cell.length_a   1.000
_cell.length_b   1.000
_cell.length_c   1.000
_cell.angle_alpha   90.00
_cell.angle_beta   90.00
_cell.angle_gamma   90.00
#
_symmetry.space_group_name_H-M   'P 1'
#
loop_
_entity.id
_entity.type
_entity.pdbx_description
1 polymer ?
#
loop_
_entity_poly.entity_id
_entity_poly.type
_entity_poly.pdbx_seq_one_letter_code
_entity_poly.pdbx_strand_id
1 'polypeptide(L)'
;DEINKNADKTGVRATFTVETRGMAAVKAGTTSDDFTINGVKIGKVEYKDGDANGALVAAINSVKDTTGVEASIDANGQLLLTSREGRGIKIEGSIGGGAFINKDMMENYGRLSLVKNDGKDILVSGAGLSFAGFGAGNFISQASV
;
A
#
# COMPACT_ATOMS: atom_id res chain seq x y z
N ASP A 1 -13.27 -3.85 -8.57
CA ASP A 1 -14.08 -4.65 -9.51
C ASP A 1 -15.51 -4.17 -9.68
N GLU A 2 -16.30 -4.02 -8.61
CA GLU A 2 -17.73 -3.66 -8.72
C GLU A 2 -18.02 -2.36 -9.50
N ILE A 3 -17.18 -1.33 -9.36
CA ILE A 3 -17.32 -0.09 -10.16
C ILE A 3 -17.16 -0.40 -11.66
N ASN A 4 -16.13 -1.16 -12.03
CA ASN A 4 -15.84 -1.48 -13.42
C ASN A 4 -16.88 -2.42 -14.05
N LYS A 5 -17.46 -3.33 -13.26
CA LYS A 5 -18.57 -4.19 -13.70
C LYS A 5 -19.80 -3.40 -14.14
N ASN A 6 -19.96 -2.17 -13.63
CA ASN A 6 -21.06 -1.28 -13.96
C ASN A 6 -20.65 -0.11 -14.87
N ALA A 7 -19.43 -0.12 -15.41
CA ALA A 7 -18.88 1.00 -16.18
C ALA A 7 -19.71 1.36 -17.42
N ASP A 8 -20.34 0.37 -18.07
CA ASP A 8 -21.19 0.62 -19.25
C ASP A 8 -22.45 1.43 -18.92
N LYS A 9 -22.88 1.42 -17.64
CA LYS A 9 -24.04 2.19 -17.17
C LYS A 9 -23.64 3.55 -16.60
N THR A 10 -22.53 3.59 -15.86
CA THR A 10 -22.10 4.80 -15.16
C THR A 10 -21.20 5.70 -16.01
N GLY A 11 -20.54 5.14 -17.03
CA GLY A 11 -19.46 5.77 -17.77
C GLY A 11 -18.16 5.94 -16.96
N VAL A 12 -18.10 5.40 -15.74
CA VAL A 12 -16.96 5.55 -14.82
C VAL A 12 -16.17 4.27 -14.75
N ARG A 13 -14.86 4.37 -14.98
CA ARG A 13 -13.89 3.31 -14.72
C ARG A 13 -13.08 3.63 -13.47
N ALA A 14 -12.65 2.60 -12.77
CA ALA A 14 -11.87 2.69 -11.56
C ALA A 14 -10.56 1.89 -11.66
N THR A 15 -9.51 2.45 -11.07
CA THR A 15 -8.24 1.77 -10.80
C THR A 15 -7.82 2.02 -9.36
N PHE A 16 -6.83 1.27 -8.87
CA PHE A 16 -6.29 1.46 -7.54
C PHE A 16 -4.77 1.47 -7.56
N THR A 17 -4.18 2.04 -6.52
CA THR A 17 -2.77 1.90 -6.19
C THR A 17 -2.66 1.69 -4.69
N VAL A 18 -2.09 0.56 -4.27
CA VAL A 18 -1.82 0.28 -2.87
C VAL A 18 -0.32 0.09 -2.69
N GLU A 19 0.33 1.14 -2.22
CA GLU A 19 1.77 1.17 -1.96
C GLU A 19 2.06 1.82 -0.63
N THR A 20 2.92 1.19 0.17
CA THR A 20 3.56 1.80 1.34
C THR A 20 5.05 1.92 1.05
N ARG A 21 5.57 3.15 1.04
CA ARG A 21 6.98 3.45 0.73
C ARG A 21 7.68 4.06 1.92
N GLY A 22 8.81 3.50 2.32
CA GLY A 22 9.65 4.03 3.38
C GLY A 22 10.11 5.47 3.09
N MET A 23 10.27 6.27 4.14
CA MET A 23 10.60 7.71 3.99
C MET A 23 12.05 7.98 3.58
N ALA A 24 12.95 7.02 3.80
CA ALA A 24 14.37 7.14 3.49
C ALA A 24 14.93 5.77 3.08
N ALA A 25 16.16 5.80 2.55
CA ALA A 25 16.86 4.59 2.18
C ALA A 25 17.01 3.66 3.39
N VAL A 26 16.82 2.35 3.18
CA VAL A 26 16.87 1.35 4.26
C VAL A 26 18.20 1.45 5.00
N LYS A 27 18.13 1.40 6.33
CA LYS A 27 19.28 1.34 7.25
C LYS A 27 19.27 0.03 8.01
N ALA A 28 20.43 -0.40 8.50
CA ALA A 28 20.54 -1.63 9.27
C ALA A 28 19.56 -1.64 10.45
N GLY A 29 18.97 -2.80 10.72
CA GLY A 29 17.96 -2.95 11.75
C GLY A 29 17.52 -4.39 11.92
N THR A 30 16.54 -4.58 12.79
CA THR A 30 15.88 -5.87 13.00
C THR A 30 14.38 -5.65 13.12
N THR A 31 13.61 -6.56 12.53
CA THR A 31 12.19 -6.71 12.86
C THR A 31 12.05 -7.36 14.24
N SER A 32 10.86 -7.33 14.83
CA SER A 32 10.54 -8.06 16.07
C SER A 32 10.11 -9.51 15.79
N ASP A 33 10.11 -10.34 16.84
CA ASP A 33 9.69 -11.74 16.76
C ASP A 33 8.22 -11.92 16.37
N ASP A 34 7.39 -10.91 16.59
CA ASP A 34 5.96 -10.85 16.27
C ASP A 34 5.66 -10.04 14.99
N PHE A 35 6.67 -9.70 14.19
CA PHE A 35 6.49 -9.00 12.92
C PHE A 35 5.59 -9.80 11.96
N THR A 36 4.48 -9.18 11.54
CA THR A 36 3.51 -9.73 10.59
C THR A 36 3.15 -8.73 9.51
N ILE A 37 2.72 -9.24 8.36
CA ILE A 37 2.02 -8.46 7.32
C ILE A 37 0.72 -9.18 6.99
N ASN A 38 -0.39 -8.44 7.00
CA ASN A 38 -1.73 -8.95 6.73
C ASN A 38 -2.07 -10.20 7.56
N GLY A 39 -1.66 -10.21 8.84
CA GLY A 39 -1.88 -11.31 9.78
C GLY A 39 -0.98 -12.53 9.59
N VAL A 40 -0.11 -12.55 8.57
CA VAL A 40 0.85 -13.63 8.35
C VAL A 40 2.17 -13.31 9.04
N LYS A 41 2.61 -14.20 9.93
CA LYS A 41 3.87 -14.05 10.66
C LYS A 41 5.08 -14.21 9.74
N ILE A 42 5.98 -13.24 9.79
CA ILE A 42 7.29 -13.27 9.13
C ILE A 42 8.37 -13.47 10.19
N GLY A 43 8.25 -12.79 11.34
CA GLY A 43 9.15 -12.92 12.48
C GLY A 43 10.42 -12.07 12.38
N LYS A 44 11.40 -12.38 13.24
CA LYS A 44 12.63 -11.61 13.39
C LYS A 44 13.56 -11.80 12.19
N VAL A 45 14.00 -10.68 11.61
CA VAL A 45 14.88 -10.60 10.45
C VAL A 45 15.86 -9.46 10.68
N GLU A 46 17.15 -9.77 10.63
CA GLU A 46 18.21 -8.77 10.66
C GLU A 46 18.58 -8.35 9.23
N TYR A 47 18.54 -7.05 8.97
CA TYR A 47 18.82 -6.48 7.66
C TYR A 47 19.88 -5.38 7.77
N LYS A 48 20.64 -5.19 6.69
CA LYS A 48 21.74 -4.22 6.62
C LYS A 48 21.32 -2.93 5.90
N ASP A 49 22.19 -1.94 5.91
CA ASP A 49 22.05 -0.73 5.09
C ASP A 49 21.71 -1.11 3.63
N GLY A 50 20.69 -0.47 3.08
CA GLY A 50 20.15 -0.75 1.75
C GLY A 50 19.56 -2.14 1.56
N ASP A 51 19.28 -2.88 2.65
CA ASP A 51 18.99 -4.32 2.62
C ASP A 51 20.06 -5.09 1.81
N ALA A 52 21.35 -4.76 1.99
CA ALA A 52 22.44 -5.34 1.19
C ALA A 52 22.60 -6.87 1.33
N ASN A 53 22.05 -7.46 2.40
CA ASN A 53 21.95 -8.91 2.57
C ASN A 53 20.66 -9.51 1.98
N GLY A 54 19.77 -8.68 1.43
CA GLY A 54 18.48 -9.04 0.84
C GLY A 54 17.48 -9.66 1.82
N ALA A 55 17.76 -9.59 3.12
CA ALA A 55 17.06 -10.38 4.12
C ALA A 55 15.64 -9.87 4.36
N LEU A 56 15.45 -8.55 4.42
CA LEU A 56 14.14 -7.96 4.66
C LEU A 56 13.20 -8.23 3.49
N VAL A 57 13.65 -7.94 2.26
CA VAL A 57 12.87 -8.17 1.06
C VAL A 57 12.57 -9.66 0.86
N ALA A 58 13.58 -10.54 1.04
CA ALA A 58 13.37 -11.97 0.88
C ALA A 58 12.38 -12.54 1.91
N ALA A 59 12.47 -12.11 3.17
CA ALA A 59 11.57 -12.58 4.23
C ALA A 59 10.11 -12.19 3.95
N ILE A 60 9.85 -10.94 3.56
CA ILE A 60 8.49 -10.50 3.19
C ILE A 60 8.00 -11.26 1.96
N ASN A 61 8.85 -11.39 0.93
CA ASN A 61 8.47 -12.05 -0.31
C ASN A 61 8.28 -13.56 -0.19
N SER A 62 8.86 -14.20 0.83
CA SER A 62 8.66 -15.64 1.10
C SER A 62 7.21 -16.02 1.40
N VAL A 63 6.39 -15.05 1.80
CA VAL A 63 4.96 -15.23 2.12
C VAL A 63 4.04 -14.37 1.24
N LYS A 64 4.54 -13.80 0.14
CA LYS A 64 3.79 -12.85 -0.70
C LYS A 64 2.50 -13.41 -1.30
N ASP A 65 2.46 -14.70 -1.61
CA ASP A 65 1.26 -15.32 -2.18
C ASP A 65 0.14 -15.43 -1.14
N THR A 66 0.51 -15.47 0.16
CA THR A 66 -0.44 -15.48 1.28
C THR A 66 -0.78 -14.04 1.72
N THR A 67 0.21 -13.16 1.86
CA THR A 67 -0.01 -11.76 2.31
C THR A 67 -0.58 -10.88 1.22
N GLY A 68 -0.23 -11.12 -0.05
CA GLY A 68 -0.59 -10.32 -1.22
C GLY A 68 0.20 -9.02 -1.30
N VAL A 69 1.33 -8.99 -0.59
CA VAL A 69 2.24 -7.85 -0.49
C VAL A 69 3.60 -8.30 -1.00
N GLU A 70 4.11 -7.56 -1.97
CA GLU A 70 5.44 -7.76 -2.51
C GLU A 70 6.34 -6.62 -2.02
N ALA A 71 7.53 -6.98 -1.55
CA ALA A 71 8.56 -6.05 -1.13
C ALA A 71 9.61 -5.86 -2.23
N SER A 72 10.12 -4.64 -2.33
CA SER A 72 11.27 -4.29 -3.15
C SER A 72 12.05 -3.12 -2.53
N ILE A 73 13.29 -2.91 -2.98
CA ILE A 73 14.03 -1.68 -2.74
C ILE A 73 13.90 -0.82 -4.00
N ASP A 74 13.41 0.40 -3.86
CA ASP A 74 13.22 1.30 -5.01
C ASP A 74 14.53 1.97 -5.45
N ALA A 75 14.47 2.78 -6.51
CA ALA A 75 15.62 3.49 -7.06
C ALA A 75 16.30 4.48 -6.08
N ASN A 76 15.60 4.89 -5.02
CA ASN A 76 16.11 5.77 -3.97
C ASN A 76 16.63 4.96 -2.76
N GLY A 77 16.62 3.63 -2.82
CA GLY A 77 17.01 2.76 -1.72
C GLY A 77 15.92 2.56 -0.66
N GLN A 78 14.70 3.06 -0.89
CA GLN A 78 13.60 2.98 0.06
C GLN A 78 12.91 1.62 -0.04
N LEU A 79 12.44 1.09 1.09
CA LEU A 79 11.57 -0.08 1.09
C LEU A 79 10.23 0.29 0.43
N LEU A 80 9.82 -0.46 -0.59
CA LEU A 80 8.52 -0.33 -1.23
C LEU A 80 7.74 -1.63 -1.04
N LEU A 81 6.57 -1.52 -0.42
CA LEU A 81 5.59 -2.59 -0.29
C LEU A 81 4.42 -2.30 -1.23
N THR A 82 4.12 -3.23 -2.13
CA THR A 82 3.05 -3.08 -3.13
C THR A 82 2.06 -4.23 -2.99
N SER A 83 0.76 -3.92 -2.98
CA SER A 83 -0.27 -4.95 -3.14
C SER A 83 -0.74 -5.02 -4.59
N ARG A 84 -0.52 -6.17 -5.23
CA ARG A 84 -0.90 -6.40 -6.64
C ARG A 84 -2.41 -6.56 -6.85
N GLU A 85 -3.10 -7.05 -5.83
CA GLU A 85 -4.54 -7.36 -5.88
C GLU A 85 -5.40 -6.26 -5.26
N GLY A 86 -4.80 -5.14 -4.86
CA GLY A 86 -5.53 -4.04 -4.22
C GLY A 86 -5.96 -4.33 -2.80
N ARG A 87 -5.32 -5.31 -2.14
CA ARG A 87 -5.54 -5.58 -0.71
C ARG A 87 -4.83 -4.52 0.12
N GLY A 88 -5.37 -4.23 1.30
CA GLY A 88 -4.67 -3.39 2.27
C GLY A 88 -3.32 -3.99 2.65
N ILE A 89 -2.41 -3.12 3.07
CA ILE A 89 -1.13 -3.46 3.67
C ILE A 89 -1.25 -3.09 5.14
N LYS A 90 -1.36 -4.11 6.00
CA LYS A 90 -1.32 -3.95 7.45
C LYS A 90 -0.09 -4.62 8.01
N ILE A 91 0.78 -3.83 8.62
CA ILE A 91 2.00 -4.27 9.28
C ILE A 91 1.74 -4.28 10.77
N GLU A 92 2.05 -5.39 11.44
CA GLU A 92 1.97 -5.50 12.90
C GLU A 92 3.31 -6.01 13.46
N GLY A 93 3.54 -5.79 14.75
CA GLY A 93 4.88 -5.86 15.32
C GLY A 93 5.78 -4.71 14.83
N SER A 94 7.07 -4.80 15.14
CA SER A 94 8.08 -3.84 14.69
C SER A 94 8.72 -4.33 13.39
N ILE A 95 8.65 -3.53 12.34
CA ILE A 95 9.45 -3.72 11.11
C ILE A 95 10.89 -3.20 11.27
N GLY A 96 11.21 -2.56 12.41
CA GLY A 96 12.50 -1.96 12.69
C GLY A 96 12.62 -0.53 12.14
N GLY A 97 13.21 0.38 12.93
CA GLY A 97 13.31 1.80 12.58
C GLY A 97 14.10 2.07 11.30
N GLY A 98 15.03 1.18 10.94
CA GLY A 98 15.81 1.27 9.71
C GLY A 98 15.01 1.09 8.42
N ALA A 99 13.76 0.60 8.48
CA ALA A 99 12.88 0.50 7.32
C ALA A 99 12.18 1.84 6.97
N PHE A 100 12.21 2.83 7.89
CA PHE A 100 11.56 4.14 7.74
C PHE A 100 10.07 4.08 7.38
N ILE A 101 9.36 3.12 7.96
CA ILE A 101 7.90 3.02 7.93
C ILE A 101 7.38 3.59 9.25
N ASN A 102 6.73 4.76 9.20
CA ASN A 102 6.15 5.38 10.38
C ASN A 102 4.85 4.70 10.81
N LYS A 103 4.41 4.98 12.05
CA LYS A 103 3.21 4.39 12.65
C LYS A 103 1.94 4.61 11.81
N ASP A 104 1.79 5.78 11.19
CA ASP A 104 0.67 6.14 10.31
C ASP A 104 0.72 5.45 8.94
N MET A 105 1.84 4.82 8.59
CA MET A 105 2.04 4.08 7.35
C MET A 105 1.85 2.57 7.52
N MET A 106 1.72 2.08 8.77
CA MET A 106 1.60 0.66 9.08
C MET A 106 0.26 0.06 8.66
N GLU A 107 -0.77 0.88 8.41
CA GLU A 107 -2.05 0.42 7.92
C GLU A 107 -2.51 1.30 6.75
N ASN A 108 -2.49 0.72 5.54
CA ASN A 108 -2.71 1.44 4.30
C ASN A 108 -3.59 0.63 3.34
N TYR A 109 -4.71 1.20 2.93
CA TYR A 109 -5.64 0.60 1.96
C TYR A 109 -5.53 1.19 0.55
N GLY A 110 -4.51 2.03 0.34
CA GLY A 110 -4.19 2.65 -0.93
C GLY A 110 -5.15 3.76 -1.34
N ARG A 111 -5.17 4.03 -2.65
CA ARG A 111 -5.97 5.08 -3.28
C ARG A 111 -6.81 4.49 -4.40
N LEU A 112 -8.04 4.97 -4.50
CA LEU A 112 -8.95 4.68 -5.59
C LEU A 112 -8.95 5.87 -6.57
N SER A 113 -8.79 5.58 -7.85
CA SER A 113 -8.81 6.56 -8.93
C SER A 113 -10.00 6.29 -9.84
N LEU A 114 -10.75 7.34 -10.16
CA LEU A 114 -11.93 7.27 -11.02
C LEU A 114 -11.70 8.08 -12.29
N VAL A 115 -12.09 7.53 -13.43
CA VAL A 115 -11.96 8.17 -14.74
C VAL A 115 -13.30 8.10 -15.47
N LYS A 116 -13.70 9.23 -16.04
CA LYS A 116 -14.88 9.37 -16.90
C LYS A 116 -14.48 10.05 -18.20
N ASN A 117 -15.11 9.67 -19.30
CA ASN A 117 -14.70 10.08 -20.65
C ASN A 117 -15.60 11.17 -21.27
N ASP A 118 -16.46 11.82 -20.49
CA ASP A 118 -17.37 12.86 -20.97
C ASP A 118 -17.05 14.27 -20.41
N GLY A 119 -15.94 14.41 -19.68
CA GLY A 119 -15.46 15.67 -19.10
C GLY A 119 -16.33 16.26 -17.98
N LYS A 120 -17.43 15.59 -17.60
CA LYS A 120 -18.26 16.02 -16.47
C LYS A 120 -17.71 15.48 -15.16
N ASP A 121 -18.01 16.20 -14.09
CA ASP A 121 -17.68 15.75 -12.73
C ASP A 121 -18.27 14.36 -12.42
N ILE A 122 -17.50 13.60 -11.63
CA ILE A 122 -17.95 12.35 -11.03
C ILE A 122 -18.49 12.70 -9.64
N LEU A 123 -19.80 12.82 -9.51
CA LEU A 123 -20.43 13.05 -8.21
C LEU A 123 -20.43 11.74 -7.41
N VAL A 124 -19.52 11.63 -6.44
CA VAL A 124 -19.44 10.50 -5.52
C VAL A 124 -20.20 10.83 -4.24
N SER A 125 -21.24 10.06 -3.93
CA SER A 125 -21.99 10.15 -2.68
C SER A 125 -22.35 8.74 -2.19
N GLY A 126 -22.52 8.58 -0.87
CA GLY A 126 -22.83 7.29 -0.27
C GLY A 126 -22.46 7.21 1.20
N ALA A 127 -22.61 6.01 1.77
CA ALA A 127 -22.17 5.71 3.13
C ALA A 127 -20.71 5.23 3.14
N GLY A 128 -19.96 5.57 4.21
CA GLY A 128 -18.62 5.03 4.42
C GLY A 128 -17.53 5.51 3.45
N LEU A 129 -17.72 6.64 2.76
CA LEU A 129 -16.77 7.13 1.75
C LEU A 129 -15.34 7.36 2.28
N SER A 130 -15.20 7.64 3.59
CA SER A 130 -13.89 7.80 4.24
C SER A 130 -13.01 6.54 4.13
N PHE A 131 -13.60 5.34 4.06
CA PHE A 131 -12.84 4.10 3.87
C PHE A 131 -12.19 4.00 2.50
N ALA A 132 -12.76 4.67 1.49
CA ALA A 132 -12.21 4.72 0.13
C ALA A 132 -11.39 5.99 -0.13
N GLY A 133 -11.18 6.83 0.90
CA GLY A 133 -10.49 8.12 0.77
C GLY A 133 -11.32 9.23 0.10
N PHE A 134 -12.64 9.05 -0.01
CA PHE A 134 -13.59 10.03 -0.60
C PHE A 134 -14.48 10.71 0.46
N GLY A 135 -14.15 10.60 1.75
CA GLY A 135 -14.91 11.21 2.82
C GLY A 135 -14.75 12.73 2.87
N ALA A 136 -15.65 13.41 3.59
CA ALA A 136 -15.66 14.88 3.69
C ALA A 136 -14.36 15.50 4.26
N GLY A 137 -13.60 14.73 5.05
CA GLY A 137 -12.31 15.15 5.60
C GLY A 137 -11.09 14.76 4.75
N ASN A 138 -11.30 14.09 3.61
CA ASN A 138 -10.22 13.67 2.73
C ASN A 138 -9.97 14.73 1.65
N PHE A 139 -8.70 15.05 1.41
CA PHE A 139 -8.30 15.87 0.27
C PHE A 139 -8.24 15.02 -0.99
N ILE A 140 -9.08 15.36 -1.97
CA ILE A 140 -9.23 14.65 -3.24
C ILE A 140 -8.83 15.60 -4.36
N SER A 141 -8.10 15.08 -5.35
CA SER A 141 -7.75 15.82 -6.56
C SER A 141 -8.66 15.39 -7.71
N GLN A 142 -9.20 16.36 -8.46
CA GLN A 142 -9.99 16.13 -9.67
C GLN A 142 -9.58 17.11 -10.77
N ALA A 143 -9.54 16.65 -12.02
CA ALA A 143 -9.29 17.48 -13.19
C ALA A 143 -9.93 16.85 -14.43
N SER A 144 -10.29 17.69 -15.40
CA SER A 144 -10.62 17.26 -16.77
C SER A 144 -9.50 17.73 -17.68
N VAL A 145 -9.02 16.86 -18.56
CA VAL A 145 -7.96 17.13 -19.54
C VAL A 145 -8.51 16.89 -20.94
#